data_AF-A0A550GN31-F1
#
_entry.id   AF-A0A550GN31-F1
#
_cell.length_a   1.000
_cell.length_b   1.000
_cell.length_c   1.000
_cell.angle_alpha   90.00
_cell.angle_beta   90.00
_cell.angle_gamma   90.00
#
_symmetry.space_group_name_H-M   'P 1'
#
loop_
_entity.id
_entity.type
_entity.pdbx_description
1 polymer ?
#
loop_
_entity_poly.entity_id
_entity_poly.type
_entity_poly.pdbx_seq_one_letter_code
_entity_poly.pdbx_strand_id
1 'polypeptide(L)' 'GDTDHDVKPGTPFEKLPEDWVCPICGAPKDQFVKQ' A
#
# COMPACT_ATOMS: atom_id res chain seq x y z
N GLY A 1 -6.25 2.18 4.16
CA GLY A 1 -6.60 0.99 3.35
C GLY A 1 -6.60 1.40 1.91
N ASP A 2 -6.71 0.44 1.02
CA ASP A 2 -6.73 0.61 -0.43
C ASP A 2 -7.82 -0.31 -0.98
N THR A 3 -8.99 0.27 -1.24
CA THR A 3 -10.17 -0.48 -1.66
C THR A 3 -10.05 -1.05 -3.06
N ASP A 4 -9.21 -0.47 -3.91
CA ASP A 4 -9.04 -0.89 -5.30
C ASP A 4 -8.22 -2.19 -5.37
N HIS A 5 -7.38 -2.43 -4.36
CA HIS A 5 -6.54 -3.63 -4.22
C HIS A 5 -6.97 -4.53 -3.04
N ASP A 6 -8.23 -4.46 -2.60
CA ASP A 6 -8.79 -5.28 -1.50
C ASP A 6 -8.03 -5.18 -0.15
N VAL A 7 -7.37 -4.05 0.09
CA VAL A 7 -6.69 -3.75 1.34
C VAL A 7 -7.66 -3.07 2.30
N LYS A 8 -8.16 -3.84 3.27
CA LYS A 8 -9.10 -3.35 4.27
C LYS A 8 -8.58 -2.13 5.04
N PRO A 9 -9.45 -1.19 5.44
CA PRO A 9 -9.10 -0.14 6.38
C PRO A 9 -8.44 -0.71 7.65
N GLY A 10 -7.41 -0.04 8.16
CA GLY A 10 -6.65 -0.51 9.33
C GLY A 10 -5.57 -1.55 9.05
N THR A 11 -5.43 -2.04 7.82
CA THR A 11 -4.28 -2.88 7.45
C THR A 11 -2.96 -2.09 7.61
N PRO A 12 -2.00 -2.56 8.42
CA PRO A 12 -0.69 -1.93 8.54
C PRO A 12 0.08 -1.93 7.22
N PHE A 13 0.87 -0.90 6.95
CA PHE A 13 1.63 -0.76 5.71
C PHE A 13 2.61 -1.93 5.49
N GLU A 14 3.17 -2.48 6.57
CA GLU A 14 4.09 -3.63 6.51
C GLU A 14 3.41 -4.89 5.99
N LYS A 15 2.10 -5.03 6.25
CA LYS A 15 1.29 -6.18 5.83
C LYS A 15 0.76 -6.06 4.40
N LEU A 16 1.05 -4.97 3.71
CA LEU A 16 0.73 -4.87 2.28
C LEU A 16 1.53 -5.91 1.48
N PRO A 17 0.97 -6.45 0.39
CA PRO A 17 1.71 -7.28 -0.55
C PRO A 17 3.01 -6.63 -1.04
N GLU A 18 4.01 -7.42 -1.46
CA GLU A 18 5.27 -6.89 -2.00
C GLU A 18 5.10 -6.22 -3.36
N ASP A 19 4.12 -6.68 -4.14
CA ASP A 19 3.71 -6.14 -5.43
C ASP A 19 2.70 -4.99 -5.31
N TRP A 20 2.39 -4.54 -4.09
CA TRP A 20 1.51 -3.41 -3.89
C TRP A 20 2.10 -2.13 -4.49
N VAL A 21 1.26 -1.39 -5.21
CA VAL A 21 1.57 -0.08 -5.77
C VAL A 21 0.57 0.94 -5.28
N CYS A 22 1.01 2.18 -5.12
CA CYS A 22 0.12 3.27 -4.73
C CYS A 22 -1.00 3.45 -5.76
N PRO A 23 -2.28 3.35 -5.39
CA PRO A 23 -3.40 3.45 -6.34
C PRO A 23 -3.54 4.84 -6.96
N ILE A 24 -2.87 5.86 -6.40
CA ILE A 24 -2.92 7.24 -6.88
C ILE A 24 -1.82 7.53 -7.91
N CYS A 25 -0.60 7.03 -7.68
CA CYS A 25 0.57 7.40 -8.49
C CYS A 25 1.37 6.23 -9.07
N GLY A 26 1.02 4.99 -8.74
CA GLY A 26 1.72 3.78 -9.21
C GLY A 26 3.09 3.56 -8.58
N ALA A 27 3.49 4.36 -7.59
CA ALA A 27 4.76 4.18 -6.88
C ALA A 27 4.80 2.83 -6.15
N PRO A 28 5.93 2.08 -6.22
CA PRO A 28 6.09 0.83 -5.49
C PRO A 28 6.17 1.05 -3.97
N LYS A 29 5.89 -0.01 -3.20
CA LYS A 29 5.89 -0.03 -1.74
C LYS A 29 7.18 0.50 -1.10
N ASP A 30 8.33 0.27 -1.73
CA ASP A 30 9.66 0.64 -1.24
C ASP A 30 9.98 2.14 -1.31
N GLN A 31 9.19 2.93 -2.05
CA GLN A 31 9.33 4.40 -2.10
C GLN A 31 8.72 5.10 -0.89
N PHE A 32 8.02 4.38 -0.01
CA PHE A 32 7.37 4.93 1.16
C PHE A 32 8.16 4.58 2.42
N VAL A 33 8.38 5.58 3.27
CA VAL A 33 9.01 5.42 4.59
C VAL A 33 8.02 5.79 5.68
N LYS A 34 8.13 5.15 6.85
CA LYS A 34 7.43 5.63 8.05
C LYS A 34 7.93 7.03 8.38
N GLN A 35 7.00 7.98 8.47
CA GLN A 35 7.25 9.30 9.03
C GLN A 35 7.18 9.24 10.57
#